data_AF-A0A853GQV4-F1
#
_entry.id   AF-A0A853GQV4-F1
#
_cell.length_a   1.000
_cell.length_b   1.000
_cell.length_c   1.000
_cell.angle_alpha   90.00
_cell.angle_beta   90.00
_cell.angle_gamma   90.00
#
_symmetry.space_group_name_H-M   'P 1'
#
loop_
_entity.id
_entity.type
_entity.pdbx_description
1 polymer ?
#
loop_
_entity_poly.entity_id
_entity_poly.type
_entity_poly.pdbx_seq_one_letter_code
_entity_poly.pdbx_strand_id
1 'polypeptide(L)'
;MTAQAQASNAQAVVEGSPLLSSGPIAADPLRGIVVNRTITTLGWDFYTDFTNVWRALHPESDFTLTITERPTAQYGSEIWIDYRDLRTYHTFLAPARSKVEDTAREAVQIVYQTITRYEEQSKLVKDKDLGPEEM
;
A
#
# COMPACT_ATOMS: atom_id res chain seq x y z
N MET A 1 30.91 -13.49 57.12
CA MET A 1 31.52 -12.22 56.66
C MET A 1 32.99 -12.53 56.40
N THR A 2 33.59 -12.43 55.22
CA THR A 2 33.21 -11.83 53.94
C THR A 2 34.21 -12.28 52.87
N ALA A 3 33.68 -12.55 51.67
CA ALA A 3 34.26 -12.45 50.32
C ALA A 3 35.56 -13.19 49.92
N GLN A 4 35.33 -14.20 49.08
CA GLN A 4 36.14 -14.57 47.92
C GLN A 4 36.36 -13.37 46.99
N ALA A 5 37.55 -13.30 46.37
CA ALA A 5 37.74 -12.71 45.04
C ALA A 5 38.95 -13.37 44.37
N GLN A 6 38.73 -14.53 43.76
CA GLN A 6 39.70 -15.15 42.85
C GLN A 6 39.51 -14.53 41.47
N ALA A 7 40.58 -13.92 40.97
CA ALA A 7 40.70 -13.54 39.57
C ALA A 7 40.78 -14.81 38.72
N SER A 8 39.79 -15.01 37.85
CA SER A 8 39.87 -15.94 36.72
C SER A 8 39.16 -15.27 35.56
N ASN A 9 39.97 -14.66 34.68
CA ASN A 9 39.51 -13.99 33.48
C ASN A 9 39.11 -15.08 32.46
N ALA A 10 37.80 -15.31 32.36
CA ALA A 10 37.21 -16.31 31.48
C ALA A 10 37.25 -15.83 30.03
N GLN A 11 38.02 -16.57 29.23
CA GLN A 11 37.71 -17.01 27.86
C GLN A 11 36.61 -16.21 27.13
N ALA A 12 37.06 -15.32 26.23
CA ALA A 12 36.21 -14.71 25.21
C ALA A 12 35.79 -15.80 24.21
N VAL A 13 34.59 -16.35 24.40
CA VAL A 13 33.86 -17.10 23.39
C VAL A 13 33.48 -16.13 22.28
N VAL A 14 34.01 -16.39 21.08
CA VAL A 14 33.66 -15.65 19.86
C VAL A 14 32.29 -16.18 19.43
N GLU A 15 31.23 -15.63 20.02
CA GLU A 15 29.86 -15.96 19.62
C GLU A 15 29.62 -15.47 18.21
N GLY A 16 29.24 -16.41 17.35
CA GLY A 16 29.10 -16.23 15.91
C GLY A 16 28.23 -15.03 15.56
N SER A 17 28.70 -14.27 14.57
CA SER A 17 27.95 -13.24 13.87
C SER A 17 26.51 -13.70 13.63
N PRO A 18 25.49 -12.87 13.90
CA PRO A 18 24.12 -13.25 13.67
C PRO A 18 23.96 -13.58 12.19
N LEU A 19 23.55 -14.82 11.95
CA LEU A 19 23.15 -15.35 10.66
C LEU A 19 22.16 -14.35 10.05
N LEU A 20 22.58 -13.70 8.96
CA LEU A 20 21.73 -12.82 8.18
C LEU A 20 20.45 -13.60 7.87
N SER A 21 19.30 -13.00 8.19
CA SER A 21 17.98 -13.60 8.05
C SER A 21 17.77 -14.09 6.62
N SER A 22 18.08 -15.36 6.37
CA SER A 22 17.66 -16.11 5.19
C SER A 22 16.24 -16.64 5.42
N GLY A 23 15.34 -15.77 5.88
CA GLY A 23 13.92 -16.02 5.71
C GLY A 23 13.61 -16.00 4.21
N PRO A 24 12.64 -16.80 3.73
CA PRO A 24 12.25 -16.71 2.34
C PRO A 24 11.88 -15.25 2.04
N ILE A 25 12.38 -14.71 0.92
CA ILE A 25 11.89 -13.46 0.32
C ILE A 25 10.48 -13.75 -0.22
N ALA A 26 9.54 -14.11 0.66
CA ALA A 26 8.23 -14.66 0.29
C ALA A 26 7.17 -13.58 0.14
N ALA A 27 7.38 -12.40 0.72
CA ALA A 27 6.47 -11.28 0.62
C ALA A 27 7.24 -10.07 0.10
N ASP A 28 6.87 -9.60 -1.08
CA ASP A 28 7.24 -8.25 -1.50
C ASP A 28 6.69 -7.27 -0.45
N PRO A 29 7.55 -6.58 0.32
CA PRO A 29 7.12 -5.77 1.47
C PRO A 29 6.33 -4.52 1.04
N LEU A 30 6.19 -4.30 -0.26
CA LEU A 30 5.50 -3.15 -0.86
C LEU A 30 4.07 -3.49 -1.31
N ARG A 31 3.56 -4.69 -1.00
CA ARG A 31 2.16 -5.07 -1.24
C ARG A 31 1.21 -4.49 -0.20
N GLY A 32 -0.03 -4.20 -0.62
CA GLY A 32 -1.10 -3.74 0.27
C GLY A 32 -0.88 -2.35 0.88
N ILE A 33 0.00 -1.53 0.28
CA ILE A 33 0.27 -0.17 0.75
C ILE A 33 -0.52 0.86 -0.07
N VAL A 34 -0.95 1.93 0.59
CA VAL A 34 -1.52 3.11 -0.06
C VAL A 34 -0.51 4.25 0.06
N VAL A 35 0.06 4.65 -1.07
CA VAL A 35 1.07 5.71 -1.15
C VAL A 35 0.39 7.06 -1.20
N ASN A 36 0.73 7.94 -0.25
CA ASN A 36 0.23 9.30 -0.20
C ASN A 36 1.10 10.25 -1.04
N ARG A 37 0.53 10.89 -2.06
CA ARG A 37 1.13 12.02 -2.81
C ARG A 37 0.20 13.24 -2.80
N THR A 38 -0.50 13.45 -1.70
CA THR A 38 -1.31 14.64 -1.43
C THR A 38 -0.47 15.73 -0.76
N ILE A 39 -0.84 17.00 -0.99
CA ILE A 39 -0.10 18.17 -0.52
C ILE A 39 -0.98 19.20 0.19
N THR A 40 -2.29 19.26 -0.08
CA THR A 40 -3.19 20.14 0.66
C THR A 40 -3.84 19.42 1.84
N THR A 41 -4.42 20.19 2.76
CA THR A 41 -5.22 19.62 3.86
C THR A 41 -6.43 18.85 3.35
N LEU A 42 -7.04 19.31 2.24
CA LEU A 42 -8.22 18.65 1.67
C LEU A 42 -7.84 17.28 1.08
N GLY A 43 -6.73 17.21 0.35
CA GLY A 43 -6.19 15.94 -0.16
C GLY A 43 -5.77 15.00 0.97
N TRP A 44 -5.18 15.52 2.05
CA TRP A 44 -4.81 14.69 3.20
C TRP A 44 -6.01 14.13 3.95
N ASP A 45 -7.08 14.92 4.12
CA ASP A 45 -8.35 14.46 4.70
C ASP A 45 -8.93 13.32 3.83
N PHE A 46 -8.96 13.50 2.50
CA PHE A 46 -9.40 12.47 1.56
C PHE A 46 -8.56 11.18 1.66
N TYR A 47 -7.23 11.30 1.65
CA TYR A 47 -6.32 10.15 1.78
C TYR A 47 -6.57 9.38 3.08
N THR A 48 -6.77 10.11 4.18
CA THR A 48 -6.99 9.51 5.50
C THR A 48 -8.30 8.74 5.53
N ASP A 49 -9.39 9.35 5.05
CA ASP A 49 -10.70 8.69 5.01
C ASP A 49 -10.70 7.47 4.07
N PHE A 50 -10.15 7.64 2.86
CA PHE A 50 -10.01 6.56 1.90
C PHE A 50 -9.25 5.37 2.50
N THR A 51 -8.10 5.62 3.14
CA THR A 51 -7.26 4.56 3.71
C THR A 51 -7.95 3.86 4.88
N ASN A 52 -8.69 4.60 5.70
CA ASN A 52 -9.47 4.03 6.80
C ASN A 52 -10.57 3.10 6.26
N VAL A 53 -11.35 3.57 5.28
CA VAL A 53 -12.41 2.78 4.66
C VAL A 53 -11.84 1.58 3.91
N TRP A 54 -10.76 1.76 3.15
CA TRP A 54 -10.09 0.68 2.40
C TRP A 54 -9.64 -0.45 3.33
N ARG A 55 -8.97 -0.12 4.44
CA ARG A 55 -8.52 -1.12 5.42
C ARG A 55 -9.68 -1.81 6.13
N ALA A 56 -10.77 -1.10 6.39
CA ALA A 56 -11.96 -1.66 7.03
C ALA A 56 -12.69 -2.65 6.11
N LEU A 57 -12.82 -2.33 4.82
CA LEU A 57 -13.58 -3.15 3.86
C LEU A 57 -12.72 -4.24 3.19
N HIS A 58 -11.42 -4.00 3.02
CA HIS A 58 -10.51 -4.86 2.28
C HIS A 58 -9.19 -5.11 3.05
N PRO A 59 -9.26 -5.67 4.28
CA PRO A 59 -8.08 -5.90 5.12
C PRO A 59 -7.05 -6.85 4.49
N GLU A 60 -7.51 -7.81 3.68
CA GLU A 60 -6.68 -8.81 3.00
C GLU A 60 -6.19 -8.34 1.61
N SER A 61 -6.39 -7.06 1.25
CA SER A 61 -6.00 -6.58 -0.07
C SER A 61 -4.50 -6.33 -0.16
N ASP A 62 -3.83 -7.07 -1.04
CA ASP A 62 -2.43 -6.86 -1.42
C ASP A 62 -2.23 -5.76 -2.47
N PHE A 63 -3.27 -4.99 -2.82
CA PHE A 63 -3.16 -3.98 -3.88
C PHE A 63 -2.38 -2.76 -3.41
N THR A 64 -1.37 -2.38 -4.22
CA THR A 64 -0.60 -1.16 -4.01
C THR A 64 -1.23 -0.02 -4.79
N LEU A 65 -1.72 0.98 -4.06
CA LEU A 65 -2.41 2.15 -4.62
C LEU A 65 -1.56 3.40 -4.45
N THR A 66 -1.65 4.33 -5.39
CA THR A 66 -1.08 5.67 -5.24
C THR A 66 -2.17 6.71 -5.34
N ILE A 67 -2.32 7.53 -4.31
CA ILE A 67 -3.26 8.67 -4.29
C ILE A 67 -2.45 9.94 -4.57
N THR A 68 -2.67 10.54 -5.73
CA THR A 68 -1.97 11.75 -6.15
C THR A 68 -2.92 12.93 -6.17
N GLU A 69 -2.47 14.05 -5.62
CA GLU A 69 -3.19 15.32 -5.67
C GLU A 69 -2.53 16.30 -6.64
N ARG A 70 -3.36 17.04 -7.36
CA ARG A 70 -2.97 18.26 -8.06
C ARG A 70 -3.85 19.42 -7.59
N PRO A 71 -3.30 20.40 -6.85
CA PRO A 71 -4.02 21.60 -6.48
C PRO A 71 -4.31 22.45 -7.71
N THR A 72 -5.54 22.95 -7.80
CA THR A 72 -6.01 23.81 -8.88
C THR A 72 -6.70 25.04 -8.29
N ALA A 73 -6.48 26.21 -8.89
CA ALA A 73 -7.14 27.43 -8.42
C ALA A 73 -8.65 27.44 -8.71
N GLN A 74 -9.08 26.72 -9.75
CA GLN A 74 -10.46 26.78 -10.26
C GLN A 74 -11.41 25.79 -9.57
N TYR A 75 -10.95 24.58 -9.24
CA TYR A 75 -11.81 23.50 -8.77
C TYR A 75 -11.44 22.98 -7.37
N GLY A 76 -10.40 23.52 -6.74
CA GLY A 76 -9.85 22.99 -5.49
C GLY A 76 -8.81 21.91 -5.78
N SER A 77 -9.01 20.70 -5.27
CA SER A 77 -7.99 19.64 -5.35
C SER A 77 -8.41 18.55 -6.32
N GLU A 78 -7.64 18.34 -7.39
CA GLU A 78 -7.84 17.21 -8.30
C GLU A 78 -7.14 15.97 -7.72
N ILE A 79 -7.88 14.87 -7.57
CA ILE A 79 -7.38 13.62 -6.99
C ILE A 79 -7.42 12.50 -8.02
N TRP A 80 -6.31 11.77 -8.10
CA TRP A 80 -6.13 10.58 -8.91
C TRP A 80 -5.76 9.39 -8.03
N ILE A 81 -6.33 8.24 -8.34
CA ILE A 81 -5.94 6.97 -7.71
C ILE A 81 -5.47 6.03 -8.81
N ASP A 82 -4.23 5.59 -8.68
CA ASP A 82 -3.57 4.71 -9.63
C ASP A 82 -3.26 3.35 -8.97
N TYR A 83 -3.52 2.28 -9.71
CA TYR A 83 -3.07 0.92 -9.41
C TYR A 83 -2.09 0.50 -10.49
N ARG A 84 -0.81 0.34 -10.13
CA ARG A 84 0.30 0.22 -11.11
C ARG A 84 0.27 1.40 -12.09
N ASP A 85 0.17 1.14 -13.39
CA ASP A 85 0.06 2.16 -14.46
C ASP A 85 -1.40 2.46 -14.86
N LEU A 86 -2.39 1.87 -14.18
CA LEU A 86 -3.80 2.07 -14.47
C LEU A 86 -4.41 3.14 -13.56
N ARG A 87 -5.00 4.17 -14.18
CA ARG A 87 -5.84 5.14 -13.47
C ARG A 87 -7.20 4.52 -13.15
N THR A 88 -7.42 4.21 -11.88
CA THR A 88 -8.65 3.54 -11.42
C THR A 88 -9.74 4.53 -11.02
N TYR A 89 -9.36 5.75 -10.63
CA TYR A 89 -10.31 6.78 -10.20
C TYR A 89 -9.75 8.19 -10.41
N HIS A 90 -10.66 9.13 -10.66
CA HIS A 90 -10.37 10.55 -10.81
C HIS A 90 -11.57 11.38 -10.35
N THR A 91 -11.32 12.40 -9.53
CA THR A 91 -12.34 13.35 -9.13
C THR A 91 -11.76 14.73 -8.80
N PHE A 92 -12.63 15.73 -8.70
CA PHE A 92 -12.32 17.05 -8.14
C PHE A 92 -12.97 17.18 -6.76
N LEU A 93 -12.15 17.47 -5.75
CA LEU A 93 -12.63 17.77 -4.41
C LEU A 93 -12.95 19.27 -4.30
N ALA A 94 -14.24 19.56 -4.14
CA ALA A 94 -14.69 20.89 -3.81
C ALA A 94 -14.16 21.33 -2.43
N PRO A 95 -13.98 22.64 -2.17
CA PRO A 95 -13.45 23.13 -0.88
C PRO A 95 -14.27 22.75 0.35
N ALA A 96 -15.53 22.34 0.17
CA ALA A 96 -16.42 21.94 1.25
C ALA A 96 -16.03 20.56 1.79
N ARG A 97 -15.43 20.52 2.99
CA ARG A 97 -14.96 19.29 3.64
C ARG A 97 -16.06 18.25 3.89
N SER A 98 -17.31 18.66 4.06
CA SER A 98 -18.42 17.75 4.36
C SER A 98 -18.67 16.70 3.27
N LYS A 99 -18.19 16.92 2.04
CA LYS A 99 -18.31 15.95 0.94
C LYS A 99 -17.12 15.02 0.81
N VAL A 100 -16.00 15.29 1.49
CA VAL A 100 -14.75 14.56 1.29
C VAL A 100 -14.86 13.12 1.76
N GLU A 101 -15.45 12.90 2.93
CA GLU A 101 -15.69 11.55 3.49
C GLU A 101 -16.57 10.70 2.55
N ASP A 102 -17.70 11.26 2.10
CA ASP A 102 -18.60 10.55 1.19
C ASP A 102 -17.92 10.22 -0.14
N THR A 103 -17.17 11.17 -0.69
CA THR A 103 -16.39 10.98 -1.92
C THR A 103 -15.31 9.92 -1.76
N ALA A 104 -14.62 9.88 -0.61
CA ALA A 104 -13.60 8.88 -0.32
C ALA A 104 -14.19 7.48 -0.17
N ARG A 105 -15.35 7.35 0.50
CA ARG A 105 -16.09 6.09 0.59
C ARG A 105 -16.55 5.58 -0.77
N GLU A 106 -17.09 6.46 -1.60
CA GLU A 106 -17.47 6.13 -2.98
C GLU A 106 -16.24 5.68 -3.80
N ALA A 107 -15.13 6.42 -3.69
CA ALA A 107 -13.90 6.11 -4.37
C ALA A 107 -13.38 4.70 -4.03
N VAL A 108 -13.45 4.26 -2.77
CA VAL A 108 -13.05 2.89 -2.38
C VAL A 108 -13.84 1.85 -3.16
N GLN A 109 -15.16 2.01 -3.27
CA GLN A 109 -16.01 1.06 -4.00
C GLN A 109 -15.63 0.99 -5.49
N ILE A 110 -15.47 2.15 -6.13
CA ILE A 110 -15.14 2.24 -7.56
C ILE A 110 -13.75 1.68 -7.84
N VAL A 111 -12.76 2.04 -7.02
CA VAL A 111 -11.38 1.58 -7.18
C VAL A 111 -11.30 0.06 -7.03
N TYR A 112 -11.91 -0.50 -5.97
CA TYR A 112 -11.88 -1.94 -5.74
C TYR A 112 -12.53 -2.73 -6.88
N GLN A 113 -13.70 -2.28 -7.36
CA GLN A 113 -14.38 -2.93 -8.49
C GLN A 113 -13.56 -2.84 -9.78
N THR A 114 -12.94 -1.68 -10.05
CA THR A 114 -12.11 -1.48 -11.24
C THR A 114 -10.89 -2.40 -11.23
N ILE A 115 -10.19 -2.48 -10.10
CA ILE A 115 -9.00 -3.34 -9.97
C ILE A 115 -9.36 -4.81 -10.07
N THR A 116 -10.42 -5.24 -9.38
CA THR A 116 -10.87 -6.65 -9.41
C THR A 116 -11.14 -7.09 -10.85
N ARG A 117 -11.92 -6.29 -11.60
CA ARG A 117 -12.20 -6.56 -13.01
C ARG A 117 -10.94 -6.58 -13.88
N TYR A 118 -10.02 -5.65 -13.64
CA TYR A 118 -8.76 -5.58 -14.38
C TYR A 118 -7.87 -6.82 -14.14
N GLU A 119 -7.77 -7.29 -12.89
CA GLU A 119 -6.99 -8.49 -12.54
C GLU A 119 -7.62 -9.76 -13.11
N GLU A 120 -8.96 -9.87 -13.11
CA GLU A 120 -9.67 -10.99 -13.76
C GLU A 120 -9.36 -11.06 -15.25
N GLN A 121 -9.46 -9.93 -15.96
CA GLN A 121 -9.15 -9.84 -17.39
C GLN A 121 -7.68 -10.18 -17.68
N SER A 122 -6.76 -9.70 -16.84
CA SER A 122 -5.33 -9.96 -17.00
C SER A 122 -4.99 -11.44 -16.86
N LYS A 123 -5.67 -12.16 -15.95
CA LYS A 123 -5.49 -13.61 -15.76
C LYS A 123 -6.00 -14.41 -16.96
N LEU A 124 -7.15 -14.03 -17.52
CA LEU A 124 -7.73 -14.67 -18.71
C LEU A 124 -6.82 -14.54 -19.95
N VAL A 125 -6.22 -13.36 -20.15
CA VAL A 125 -5.29 -13.13 -21.27
C VAL A 125 -4.02 -13.97 -21.10
N LYS A 126 -3.47 -14.04 -19.88
CA LYS A 126 -2.27 -14.82 -19.59
C LYS A 126 -2.46 -16.33 -19.79
N ASP A 127 -3.62 -16.87 -19.42
CA ASP A 127 -3.95 -18.29 -19.63
C ASP A 127 -4.02 -18.66 -21.12
N LYS A 128 -4.63 -17.79 -21.94
CA LYS A 128 -4.79 -18.00 -23.37
C LYS A 128 -3.48 -18.00 -24.16
N ASP A 129 -2.47 -17.26 -23.69
CA ASP A 129 -1.17 -17.15 -24.36
C ASP A 129 -0.27 -18.37 -24.11
N LEU A 130 -0.52 -19.15 -23.04
CA LEU A 130 0.25 -20.35 -22.67
C LEU A 130 -0.27 -21.63 -23.36
N GLY A 131 -0.72 -21.52 -24.61
CA GLY A 131 -1.20 -22.65 -25.42
C GLY A 131 -0.11 -23.73 -25.65
N PRO A 132 -0.50 -25.00 -25.94
CA PRO A 132 0.36 -26.20 -25.90
C PRO A 132 1.51 -26.28 -26.92
N GLU A 133 1.90 -25.16 -27.52
CA GLU A 133 2.87 -25.04 -28.62
C GLU A 133 4.32 -24.75 -28.16
N GLU A 134 4.63 -25.02 -26.89
CA GLU A 134 6.01 -25.04 -26.34
C GLU A 134 6.45 -26.45 -25.87
N MET A 135 6.27 -27.48 -26.72
CA MET A 135 6.90 -28.81 -26.57
C MET A 135 7.73 -29.18 -27.79
#